data_AF-A0A7L9WJI6-F1
#
_entry.id   AF-A0A7L9WJI6-F1
#
_cell.length_a   1.000
_cell.length_b   1.000
_cell.length_c   1.000
_cell.angle_alpha   90.00
_cell.angle_beta   90.00
_cell.angle_gamma   90.00
#
_symmetry.space_group_name_H-M   'P 1'
#
loop_
_entity.id
_entity.type
_entity.pdbx_description
1 polymer ?
#
loop_
_entity_poly.entity_id
_entity_poly.type
_entity_poly.pdbx_seq_one_letter_code
_entity_poly.pdbx_strand_id
1 'polypeptide(L)'
;MMTPVQFRQHSGKYNRGEVAGFLPARAAQLIASGVAVAYRAPAQAAATGTDPDAIALAQAAQDVARRAADLDAREAALKSREEALSKPADTVATEPEPAPAPTREAGSPPAQGGKTPSKPEPKA
;
A
#
# COMPACT_ATOMS: atom_id res chain seq x y z
N MET A 1 20.06 11.68 46.70
CA MET A 1 19.65 11.00 45.45
C MET A 1 18.70 9.87 45.80
N MET A 2 17.63 9.67 45.03
CA MET A 2 16.69 8.56 45.22
C MET A 2 17.06 7.41 44.28
N THR A 3 16.92 6.16 44.77
CA THR A 3 17.14 4.94 44.01
C THR A 3 15.78 4.33 43.66
N PRO A 4 15.40 4.27 42.38
CA PRO A 4 14.16 3.65 41.97
C PRO A 4 14.26 2.13 42.08
N VAL A 5 13.22 1.50 42.61
CA VAL A 5 13.07 0.05 42.68
C VAL A 5 11.71 -0.37 42.13
N GLN A 6 11.66 -1.54 41.50
CA GLN A 6 10.43 -2.16 41.04
C GLN A 6 10.02 -3.28 41.99
N PHE A 7 8.77 -3.26 42.46
CA PHE A 7 8.26 -4.26 43.38
C PHE A 7 7.98 -5.59 42.67
N ARG A 8 8.52 -6.70 43.19
CA ARG A 8 8.26 -8.05 42.66
C ARG A 8 6.97 -8.67 43.20
N GLN A 9 6.50 -8.16 44.34
CA GLN A 9 5.30 -8.59 45.03
C GLN A 9 4.62 -7.39 45.70
N HIS A 10 3.36 -7.55 46.08
CA HIS A 10 2.64 -6.54 46.85
C HIS A 10 3.32 -6.30 48.21
N SER A 11 3.55 -5.05 48.57
CA SER A 11 4.19 -4.68 49.83
C SER A 11 3.66 -3.34 50.35
N GLY A 12 2.86 -3.38 51.40
CA GLY A 12 2.26 -2.18 52.00
C GLY A 12 1.30 -1.50 51.03
N LYS A 13 1.68 -0.32 50.55
CA LYS A 13 0.90 0.46 49.57
C LYS A 13 1.31 0.25 48.10
N TYR A 14 2.35 -0.56 47.87
CA TYR A 14 2.93 -0.74 46.54
C TYR A 14 2.50 -2.08 45.96
N ASN A 15 2.08 -2.06 44.69
CA ASN A 15 1.67 -3.24 43.97
C ASN A 15 2.84 -3.93 43.27
N ARG A 16 2.65 -5.20 42.90
CA ARG A 16 3.61 -5.92 42.06
C ARG A 16 3.74 -5.21 40.71
N GLY A 17 4.98 -4.95 40.29
CA GLY A 17 5.33 -4.25 39.05
C GLY A 17 5.45 -2.74 39.18
N GLU A 18 4.98 -2.16 40.29
CA GLU A 18 5.04 -0.73 40.55
C GLU A 18 6.48 -0.27 40.80
N VAL A 19 6.81 0.96 40.39
CA VAL A 19 8.13 1.55 40.54
C VAL A 19 8.05 2.71 41.52
N ALA A 20 8.88 2.70 42.56
CA ALA A 20 8.95 3.80 43.52
C ALA A 20 10.39 4.16 43.88
N GLY A 21 10.61 5.44 44.21
CA GLY A 21 11.91 5.97 44.62
C GLY A 21 12.10 5.90 46.14
N PHE A 22 13.21 5.32 46.59
CA PHE A 22 13.59 5.27 48.00
C PHE A 22 14.99 5.84 48.22
N LEU A 23 15.32 6.15 49.48
CA LEU A 23 16.71 6.38 49.87
C LEU A 23 17.55 5.13 49.62
N PRO A 24 18.84 5.24 49.26
CA PRO A 24 19.68 4.10 48.90
C PRO A 24 19.71 2.99 49.97
N ALA A 25 19.78 3.36 51.25
CA ALA A 25 19.74 2.40 52.36
C ALA A 25 18.43 1.61 52.40
N ARG A 26 17.28 2.27 52.16
CA ARG A 26 15.97 1.61 52.16
C ARG A 26 15.75 0.79 50.89
N ALA A 27 16.21 1.28 49.74
CA ALA A 27 16.20 0.52 48.49
C ALA A 27 17.01 -0.78 48.64
N ALA A 28 18.21 -0.71 49.22
CA ALA A 28 19.04 -1.89 49.48
C ALA A 28 18.35 -2.90 50.40
N GLN A 29 17.64 -2.45 51.46
CA GLN A 29 16.85 -3.33 52.31
C GLN A 29 15.70 -4.03 51.56
N LEU A 30 14.98 -3.31 50.71
CA LEU A 30 13.88 -3.86 49.91
C LEU A 30 14.39 -4.87 48.86
N ILE A 31 15.58 -4.64 48.32
CA ILE A 31 16.24 -5.55 47.38
C ILE A 31 16.77 -6.79 48.12
N ALA A 32 17.46 -6.60 49.26
CA ALA A 32 18.01 -7.69 50.06
C ALA A 32 16.93 -8.60 50.65
N SER A 33 15.75 -8.05 51.00
CA SER A 33 14.58 -8.82 51.42
C SER A 33 13.84 -9.50 50.28
N GLY A 34 14.24 -9.27 49.02
CA GLY A 34 13.63 -9.88 47.83
C GLY A 34 12.28 -9.29 47.42
N VAL A 35 11.79 -8.26 48.12
CA VAL A 35 10.49 -7.61 47.86
C VAL A 35 10.53 -6.78 46.58
N ALA A 36 11.67 -6.16 46.28
CA ALA A 36 11.86 -5.31 45.11
C ALA A 36 13.18 -5.61 44.40
N VAL A 37 13.34 -5.08 43.19
CA VAL A 37 14.58 -5.12 42.40
C VAL A 37 14.97 -3.71 41.99
N ALA A 38 16.27 -3.47 41.79
CA ALA A 38 16.73 -2.19 41.24
C ALA A 38 16.01 -1.94 39.91
N TYR A 39 15.38 -0.76 39.78
CA TYR A 39 14.65 -0.44 38.56
C TYR A 39 15.65 -0.23 37.43
N ARG A 40 15.61 -1.13 36.44
CA ARG A 40 16.22 -0.91 35.15
C ARG A 40 15.13 -0.32 34.26
N ALA A 41 15.31 0.93 33.83
CA ALA A 41 14.43 1.48 32.81
C ALA A 41 14.39 0.48 31.65
N PRO A 42 13.20 0.02 31.22
CA PRO A 42 13.14 -0.68 29.96
C PRO A 42 13.78 0.25 28.96
N ALA A 43 14.80 -0.24 28.24
CA ALA A 43 15.24 0.42 27.02
C ALA A 43 13.93 0.65 26.28
N GLN A 44 13.56 1.92 26.04
CA GLN A 44 12.36 2.25 25.29
C GLN A 44 12.43 1.34 24.09
N ALA A 45 11.57 0.33 24.05
CA ALA A 45 11.34 -0.40 22.83
C ALA A 45 10.82 0.72 21.96
N ALA A 46 11.70 1.26 21.11
CA ALA A 46 11.31 2.18 20.07
C ALA A 46 10.06 1.53 19.51
N ALA A 47 8.94 2.23 19.60
CA ALA A 47 7.69 1.73 19.06
C ALA A 47 7.89 1.67 17.54
N THR A 48 8.57 0.64 17.06
CA THR A 48 8.40 0.02 15.77
C THR A 48 7.07 -0.74 15.79
N GLY A 49 6.04 -0.10 16.36
CA GLY A 49 4.69 -0.34 15.91
C GLY A 49 4.67 0.25 14.51
N THR A 50 4.91 -0.59 13.51
CA THR A 50 4.63 -0.23 12.13
C THR A 50 3.14 0.03 12.09
N ASP A 51 2.78 1.30 12.17
CA ASP A 51 1.39 1.73 12.17
C ASP A 51 0.80 1.29 10.82
N PRO A 52 -0.17 0.35 10.81
CA PRO A 52 -0.73 -0.16 9.57
C PRO A 52 -1.36 0.95 8.72
N ASP A 53 -1.89 2.00 9.35
CA ASP A 53 -2.43 3.15 8.64
C ASP A 53 -1.32 3.97 7.98
N ALA A 54 -0.15 4.09 8.62
CA ALA A 54 1.01 4.75 8.02
C ALA A 54 1.56 3.98 6.81
N ILE A 55 1.54 2.64 6.84
CA ILE A 55 1.92 1.81 5.70
C ILE A 55 0.93 1.99 4.55
N ALA A 56 -0.37 1.91 4.85
CA ALA A 56 -1.43 2.06 3.85
C ALA A 56 -1.39 3.43 3.19
N LEU A 57 -1.14 4.49 3.96
CA LEU A 57 -1.01 5.85 3.45
C LEU A 57 0.22 6.00 2.54
N ALA A 58 1.36 5.41 2.92
CA ALA A 58 2.56 5.41 2.09
C ALA A 58 2.34 4.69 0.75
N GLN A 59 1.63 3.55 0.76
CA GLN A 59 1.28 2.83 -0.47
C GLN A 59 0.33 3.64 -1.35
N ALA A 60 -0.73 4.22 -0.76
CA ALA A 60 -1.66 5.07 -1.49
C ALA A 60 -0.96 6.27 -2.15
N ALA A 61 0.00 6.89 -1.47
CA ALA A 61 0.81 7.98 -2.03
C ALA A 61 1.63 7.54 -3.25
N GLN A 62 2.22 6.33 -3.21
CA GLN A 62 2.95 5.76 -4.35
C GLN A 62 2.04 5.48 -5.55
N ASP A 63 0.84 4.94 -5.30
CA ASP A 63 -0.13 4.68 -6.37
C ASP A 63 -0.62 5.97 -7.04
N VAL A 64 -0.87 7.02 -6.25
CA VAL A 64 -1.23 8.34 -6.79
C VAL A 64 -0.10 8.91 -7.64
N ALA A 65 1.14 8.85 -7.16
CA ALA A 65 2.30 9.33 -7.92
C ALA A 65 2.47 8.59 -9.25
N ARG A 66 2.26 7.27 -9.26
CA ARG A 66 2.32 6.46 -10.48
C ARG A 66 1.22 6.82 -11.47
N ARG A 67 0.00 7.05 -11.00
CA ARG A 67 -1.12 7.47 -11.85
C ARG A 67 -0.90 8.86 -12.43
N ALA A 68 -0.36 9.80 -11.65
CA ALA A 68 0.00 11.12 -12.15
C ALA A 68 1.00 11.01 -13.30
N ALA A 69 2.07 10.23 -13.13
CA ALA A 69 3.07 10.03 -14.17
C ALA A 69 2.51 9.37 -15.46
N ASP A 70 1.57 8.41 -15.34
CA ASP A 70 0.88 7.82 -16.50
C ASP A 70 0.00 8.85 -17.23
N LEU A 71 -0.70 9.71 -16.48
CA LEU A 71 -1.50 10.78 -17.08
C LEU A 71 -0.62 11.80 -17.81
N ASP A 72 0.46 12.28 -17.20
CA ASP A 72 1.41 13.19 -17.84
C ASP A 72 1.97 12.59 -19.15
N ALA A 73 2.32 11.29 -19.15
CA ALA A 73 2.81 10.62 -20.35
C ALA A 73 1.75 10.53 -21.46
N ARG A 74 0.49 10.29 -21.09
CA ARG A 74 -0.63 10.26 -22.05
C ARG A 74 -0.93 11.63 -22.61
N GLU A 75 -0.90 12.68 -21.80
CA GLU A 75 -1.10 14.06 -22.25
C GLU A 75 0.01 14.48 -23.22
N ALA A 76 1.27 14.14 -22.93
CA ALA A 76 2.38 14.38 -23.85
C ALA A 76 2.19 13.63 -25.18
N ALA A 77 1.79 12.35 -25.13
CA ALA A 77 1.54 11.55 -26.33
C ALA A 77 0.36 12.07 -27.16
N LEU A 78 -0.72 12.50 -26.50
CA LEU A 78 -1.87 13.12 -27.16
C LEU A 78 -1.47 14.42 -27.85
N LYS A 79 -0.75 15.30 -27.14
CA LYS A 79 -0.25 16.55 -27.71
C LYS A 79 0.62 16.31 -28.95
N SER A 80 1.53 15.34 -28.92
CA SER A 80 2.33 15.00 -30.10
C SER A 80 1.49 14.48 -31.27
N ARG A 81 0.42 13.73 -31.00
CA ARG A 81 -0.52 13.27 -32.05
C ARG A 81 -1.33 14.41 -32.64
N GLU A 82 -1.80 15.34 -31.80
CA GLU A 82 -2.53 16.53 -32.25
C GLU A 82 -1.63 17.43 -33.12
N GLU A 83 -0.38 17.66 -32.70
CA GLU A 83 0.60 18.41 -33.49
C GLU A 83 0.94 17.73 -34.82
N ALA A 84 0.95 16.39 -34.87
CA ALA A 84 1.14 15.64 -36.11
C ALA A 84 -0.08 15.72 -37.04
N LEU A 85 -1.30 15.79 -36.49
CA LEU A 85 -2.55 15.86 -37.26
C LEU A 85 -2.87 17.28 -37.75
N SER A 86 -2.44 18.32 -37.02
CA SER A 86 -2.62 19.72 -37.42
C SER A 86 -1.61 20.22 -38.47
N LYS A 87 -0.55 19.45 -38.76
CA LYS A 87 0.34 19.74 -39.89
C LYS A 87 -0.30 19.19 -41.18
N PRO A 88 -0.55 20.00 -42.22
CA PRO A 88 -0.99 19.48 -43.49
C PRO A 88 0.08 18.52 -44.03
N ALA A 89 -0.35 17.35 -44.49
CA ALA A 89 0.52 16.32 -45.06
C ALA A 89 1.09 16.81 -46.40
N ASP A 90 2.20 17.54 -46.35
CA ASP A 90 3.11 17.69 -47.48
C ASP A 90 4.30 16.76 -47.25
N THR A 91 4.17 15.51 -47.70
CA THR A 91 5.15 14.79 -48.53
C THR A 91 4.81 13.30 -48.61
N VAL A 92 4.48 12.88 -49.84
CA VAL A 92 4.57 11.50 -50.32
C VAL A 92 6.05 11.13 -50.48
N ALA A 93 6.46 9.97 -49.95
CA ALA A 93 7.53 9.04 -50.38
C ALA A 93 8.08 8.30 -49.14
N THR A 94 7.87 7.00 -48.92
CA THR A 94 8.21 5.89 -49.82
C THR A 94 7.22 4.75 -49.61
N GLU A 95 6.51 4.45 -50.69
CA GLU A 95 5.75 3.22 -50.91
C GLU A 95 6.74 2.05 -51.03
N PRO A 96 6.65 0.98 -50.21
CA PRO A 96 7.24 -0.29 -50.59
C PRO A 96 6.38 -0.88 -51.72
N GLU A 97 7.02 -1.04 -52.88
CA GLU A 97 6.48 -1.68 -54.08
C GLU A 97 5.67 -2.95 -53.75
N PRO A 98 4.41 -3.08 -54.23
CA PRO A 98 3.61 -4.28 -54.02
C PRO A 98 4.08 -5.40 -54.95
N ALA A 99 4.66 -6.46 -54.38
CA ALA A 99 4.79 -7.74 -55.07
C ALA A 99 3.40 -8.27 -55.47
N PRO A 100 3.25 -8.92 -56.63
CA PRO A 100 1.94 -9.26 -57.19
C PRO A 100 1.20 -10.27 -56.30
N ALA A 101 -0.07 -9.95 -56.03
CA ALA A 101 -0.98 -10.76 -55.21
C ALA A 101 -1.22 -12.17 -55.79
N PRO A 102 -1.38 -13.18 -54.92
CA PRO A 102 -2.28 -14.29 -55.20
C PRO A 102 -3.59 -14.13 -54.43
N THR A 103 -4.65 -13.95 -55.21
CA THR A 103 -6.01 -14.48 -55.05
C THR A 103 -6.78 -14.23 -53.72
N ARG A 104 -7.89 -13.50 -53.88
CA ARG A 104 -8.98 -13.29 -52.92
C ARG A 104 -9.49 -14.60 -52.30
N GLU A 105 -9.69 -14.61 -50.98
CA GLU A 105 -10.92 -15.15 -50.39
C GLU A 105 -11.46 -14.15 -49.38
N ALA A 106 -12.67 -13.65 -49.68
CA ALA A 106 -13.45 -12.85 -48.76
C ALA A 106 -13.98 -13.78 -47.65
N GLY A 107 -13.31 -13.78 -46.50
CA GLY A 107 -13.80 -14.42 -45.29
C GLY A 107 -15.01 -13.66 -44.73
N SER A 108 -16.19 -14.23 -44.92
CA SER A 108 -17.52 -13.73 -44.54
C SER A 108 -17.61 -13.08 -43.14
N PRO A 109 -18.46 -12.05 -42.94
CA PRO A 109 -18.75 -11.51 -41.61
C PRO A 109 -19.45 -12.57 -40.72
N PRO A 110 -19.28 -12.52 -39.38
CA PRO A 110 -19.93 -13.47 -38.48
C PRO A 110 -21.46 -13.33 -38.59
N ALA A 111 -22.16 -14.46 -38.74
CA ALA A 111 -23.61 -14.50 -38.91
C ALA A 111 -24.34 -13.92 -37.68
N GLN A 112 -24.78 -12.66 -37.76
CA GLN A 112 -25.86 -12.16 -36.91
C GLN A 112 -27.18 -12.74 -37.42
N GLY A 113 -27.70 -13.77 -36.74
CA GLY A 113 -28.98 -14.37 -37.13
C GLY A 113 -29.26 -15.74 -36.53
N GLY A 114 -29.08 -15.91 -35.22
CA GLY A 114 -29.45 -17.13 -34.50
C GLY A 114 -30.81 -16.99 -33.83
N LYS A 115 -31.87 -17.24 -34.61
CA LYS A 115 -33.22 -17.74 -34.24
C LYS A 115 -33.73 -17.44 -32.82
N THR A 116 -34.81 -16.67 -32.74
CA THR A 116 -35.76 -16.72 -31.63
C THR A 116 -36.28 -18.16 -31.43
N PRO A 117 -36.32 -18.67 -30.19
CA PRO A 117 -37.38 -19.57 -29.78
C PRO A 117 -38.34 -18.82 -28.85
N SER A 118 -39.58 -18.78 -29.33
CA SER A 118 -40.80 -18.46 -28.62
C SER A 118 -40.83 -18.96 -27.17
N LYS A 119 -41.33 -18.09 -26.30
CA LYS A 119 -41.92 -18.34 -24.98
C LYS A 119 -42.65 -19.70 -24.88
N PRO A 120 -42.56 -20.36 -23.70
CA PRO A 120 -43.80 -20.72 -23.02
C PRO A 120 -43.84 -20.28 -21.55
N GLU A 121 -45.07 -20.20 -21.05
CA GLU A 121 -45.56 -19.55 -19.82
C GLU A 121 -45.07 -20.14 -18.48
N PRO A 122 -45.21 -19.37 -17.38
CA PRO A 122 -45.06 -19.89 -16.03
C PRO A 122 -46.27 -20.75 -15.67
N LYS A 123 -46.04 -21.97 -15.15
CA LYS A 123 -47.10 -22.72 -14.46
C LYS A 123 -47.21 -22.23 -13.02
N ALA A 124 -48.46 -22.00 -12.62
CA ALA A 124 -48.93 -21.78 -11.26
C ALA A 124 -48.69 -23.00 -10.36
#